data_AF-A0A4Q9MMU4-F1
#
_entry.id   AF-A0A4Q9MMU4-F1
#
_cell.length_a   1.000
_cell.length_b   1.000
_cell.length_c   1.000
_cell.angle_alpha   90.00
_cell.angle_beta   90.00
_cell.angle_gamma   90.00
#
_symmetry.space_group_name_H-M   'P 1'
#
loop_
_entity.id
_entity.type
_entity.pdbx_description
1 polymer ?
#
loop_
_entity_poly.entity_id
_entity_poly.type
_entity_poly.pdbx_seq_one_letter_code
_entity_poly.pdbx_strand_id
1 'polypeptide(L)'
;MNIPGLNIPGIPATAAPAPGEAASSGLPFDLQRLPVGQLESLRFKASQIIESIQLLQRTIDMGGQNAMPAWPDILSKYNILLSQSHNLSMSLLAAHNTGTAHSAQGNPYEKIAVHPRVGLTDAQLDNELVPLLRNIQTTEVLRAESDTVRHLAEHMETKGSLGMLGHAPRTGGRPPDYEDVLRECAQIRAEHDERVDRATRAVMLLRDKYDWKARVAVEQEEPEELDWNPGLPDNGGAPESSVDSADTPSGRQSNDSEEEEELEEVLGNGEHTPEGSQGLPTPMADG
;
A
#
# COMPACT_ATOMS: atom_id res chain seq x y z
N MET A 1 8.27 72.63 -64.84
CA MET A 1 7.24 72.39 -63.82
C MET A 1 7.95 72.15 -62.51
N ASN A 2 7.67 73.00 -61.53
CA ASN A 2 8.30 73.10 -60.22
C ASN A 2 7.27 72.59 -59.20
N ILE A 3 7.64 71.62 -58.35
CA ILE A 3 6.88 71.31 -57.12
C ILE A 3 7.91 71.17 -55.98
N PRO A 4 7.97 72.15 -55.07
CA PRO A 4 8.83 72.13 -53.89
C PRO A 4 8.11 71.57 -52.65
N GLY A 5 8.90 71.00 -51.74
CA GLY A 5 8.68 71.08 -50.30
C GLY A 5 7.66 70.13 -49.68
N LEU A 6 8.16 69.04 -49.07
CA LEU A 6 7.53 68.44 -47.89
C LEU A 6 8.63 68.07 -46.89
N ASN A 7 8.77 68.97 -45.92
CA ASN A 7 9.55 68.87 -44.70
C ASN A 7 8.72 68.05 -43.69
N ILE A 8 9.19 66.89 -43.25
CA ILE A 8 8.61 66.14 -42.12
C ILE A 8 9.66 66.11 -41.00
N PRO A 9 9.37 66.70 -39.83
CA PRO A 9 10.31 66.81 -38.72
C PRO A 9 10.34 65.56 -37.83
N GLY A 10 11.56 65.20 -37.41
CA GLY A 10 11.91 64.76 -36.06
C GLY A 10 11.11 63.61 -35.43
N ILE A 11 11.58 62.37 -35.63
CA ILE A 11 11.33 61.28 -34.69
C ILE A 11 12.50 61.27 -33.69
N PRO A 12 12.27 61.50 -32.39
CA PRO A 12 13.33 61.38 -31.39
C PRO A 12 13.74 59.91 -31.23
N ALA A 13 15.04 59.66 -31.32
CA ALA A 13 15.68 58.40 -30.95
C ALA A 13 15.29 58.07 -29.50
N THR A 14 14.41 57.09 -29.33
CA THR A 14 14.10 56.56 -28.01
C THR A 14 15.27 55.66 -27.61
N ALA A 15 15.94 56.09 -26.55
CA ALA A 15 17.14 55.50 -26.00
C ALA A 15 16.96 54.00 -25.71
N ALA A 16 18.00 53.23 -26.03
CA ALA A 16 18.18 51.88 -25.55
C ALA A 16 18.11 51.86 -24.01
N PRO A 17 17.36 50.94 -23.37
CA PRO A 17 17.40 50.79 -21.93
C PRO A 17 18.75 50.17 -21.52
N ALA A 18 19.40 50.80 -20.54
CA ALA A 18 20.63 50.32 -19.92
C ALA A 18 20.42 48.98 -19.17
N PRO A 19 21.46 48.13 -19.06
CA PRO A 19 21.37 46.86 -18.38
C PRO A 19 21.58 47.09 -16.87
N GLY A 20 20.52 47.10 -16.09
CA GLY A 20 20.69 47.31 -14.66
C GLY A 20 19.41 47.59 -13.91
N GLU A 21 18.41 46.72 -14.03
CA GLU A 21 17.38 46.55 -13.02
C GLU A 21 16.62 45.27 -13.36
N ALA A 22 17.16 44.15 -12.89
CA ALA A 22 16.37 42.93 -12.78
C ALA A 22 15.28 43.23 -11.76
N ALA A 23 14.13 43.68 -12.26
CA ALA A 23 12.89 43.73 -11.50
C ALA A 23 12.59 42.30 -11.05
N SER A 24 12.99 41.99 -9.81
CA SER A 24 12.49 40.87 -9.06
C SER A 24 10.98 41.05 -9.00
N SER A 25 10.30 40.39 -9.94
CA SER A 25 8.85 40.26 -10.01
C SER A 25 8.43 39.36 -8.85
N GLY A 26 8.58 39.88 -7.64
CA GLY A 26 8.17 39.22 -6.42
C GLY A 26 6.66 39.20 -6.40
N LEU A 27 6.07 38.08 -6.83
CA LEU A 27 4.71 37.76 -6.40
C LEU A 27 4.68 37.90 -4.86
N PRO A 28 3.64 38.52 -4.27
CA PRO A 28 3.49 38.57 -2.83
C PRO A 28 3.24 37.14 -2.33
N PHE A 29 4.33 36.44 -2.04
CA PHE A 29 4.28 35.12 -1.45
C PHE A 29 3.94 35.30 0.02
N ASP A 30 2.70 34.98 0.38
CA ASP A 30 2.25 35.05 1.77
C ASP A 30 2.85 33.89 2.57
N LEU A 31 4.07 34.12 3.09
CA LEU A 31 4.78 33.20 3.97
C LEU A 31 3.97 32.84 5.22
N GLN A 32 2.97 33.65 5.61
CA GLN A 32 2.16 33.38 6.80
C GLN A 32 1.11 32.29 6.58
N ARG A 33 0.86 31.88 5.33
CA ARG A 33 -0.09 30.81 5.00
C ARG A 33 0.57 29.42 4.88
N LEU A 34 1.89 29.33 4.99
CA LEU A 34 2.57 28.03 4.95
C LEU A 34 2.36 27.26 6.27
N PRO A 35 2.06 25.95 6.23
CA PRO A 35 1.95 25.12 7.42
C PRO A 35 3.34 24.76 7.96
N VAL A 36 4.10 25.77 8.41
CA VAL A 36 5.52 25.64 8.81
C VAL A 36 5.69 24.58 9.91
N GLY A 37 4.84 24.60 10.95
CA GLY A 37 4.90 23.60 12.02
C GLY A 37 4.65 22.16 11.54
N GLN A 38 3.80 21.97 10.52
CA GLN A 38 3.58 20.64 9.94
C GLN A 38 4.77 20.20 9.08
N LEU A 39 5.40 21.12 8.34
CA LEU A 39 6.61 20.84 7.56
C LEU A 39 7.81 20.55 8.47
N GLU A 40 7.96 21.24 9.58
CA GLU A 40 8.99 20.97 10.59
C GLU A 40 8.80 19.60 11.24
N SER A 41 7.55 19.25 11.58
CA SER A 41 7.22 17.91 12.08
C SER A 41 7.53 16.82 11.06
N LEU A 42 7.18 17.04 9.78
CA LEU A 42 7.47 16.12 8.70
C LEU A 42 8.98 15.94 8.50
N ARG A 43 9.74 17.04 8.52
CA ARG A 43 11.20 17.02 8.46
C ARG A 43 11.79 16.19 9.59
N PHE A 44 11.34 16.40 10.83
CA PHE A 44 11.81 15.63 11.98
C PHE A 44 11.51 14.13 11.83
N LYS A 45 10.30 13.77 11.40
CA LYS A 45 9.93 12.36 11.13
C LYS A 45 10.75 11.74 10.00
N ALA A 46 11.00 12.49 8.92
CA ALA A 46 11.86 12.04 7.83
C ALA A 46 13.30 11.80 8.31
N SER A 47 13.85 12.68 9.16
CA SER A 47 15.16 12.47 9.78
C SER A 47 15.20 11.21 10.65
N GLN A 48 14.17 10.93 11.43
CA GLN A 48 14.09 9.69 12.23
C GLN A 48 14.11 8.43 11.37
N ILE A 49 13.41 8.43 10.23
CA ILE A 49 13.42 7.32 9.27
C ILE A 49 14.81 7.14 8.66
N ILE A 50 15.47 8.23 8.28
CA ILE A 50 16.84 8.16 7.75
C ILE A 50 17.78 7.53 8.78
N GLU A 51 17.69 7.94 10.04
CA GLU A 51 18.50 7.39 11.13
C GLU A 51 18.22 5.89 11.36
N SER A 52 16.96 5.44 11.29
CA SER A 52 16.62 4.03 11.46
C SER A 52 17.06 3.17 10.28
N ILE A 53 16.96 3.67 9.04
CA ILE A 53 17.51 3.01 7.85
C ILE A 53 19.02 2.85 7.99
N GLN A 54 19.73 3.92 8.38
CA GLN A 54 21.18 3.85 8.57
C GLN A 54 21.57 2.90 9.70
N LEU A 55 20.76 2.80 10.76
CA LEU A 55 20.99 1.85 11.85
C LEU A 55 20.81 0.40 11.39
N LEU A 56 19.77 0.13 10.60
CA LEU A 56 19.56 -1.18 9.99
C LEU A 56 20.71 -1.53 9.03
N GLN A 57 21.10 -0.59 8.17
CA GLN A 57 22.23 -0.75 7.26
C GLN A 57 23.52 -1.08 8.03
N ARG A 58 23.85 -0.33 9.08
CA ARG A 58 25.03 -0.61 9.92
C ARG A 58 24.98 -1.99 10.57
N THR A 59 23.78 -2.44 10.94
CA THR A 59 23.56 -3.77 11.52
C THR A 59 23.78 -4.86 10.48
N ILE A 60 23.31 -4.66 9.25
CA ILE A 60 23.51 -5.59 8.13
C ILE A 60 24.98 -5.62 7.71
N ASP A 61 25.61 -4.45 7.63
CA ASP A 61 26.98 -4.33 7.14
C ASP A 61 28.00 -4.90 8.15
N MET A 62 27.67 -5.04 9.45
CA MET A 62 28.52 -5.56 10.54
C MET A 62 30.01 -5.19 10.42
N GLY A 63 30.35 -3.99 9.94
CA GLY A 63 31.73 -3.57 9.71
C GLY A 63 32.51 -4.40 8.66
N GLY A 64 31.84 -5.02 7.70
CA GLY A 64 32.44 -5.81 6.62
C GLY A 64 32.67 -7.29 6.95
N GLN A 65 32.07 -7.81 8.04
CA GLN A 65 32.13 -9.24 8.33
C GLN A 65 31.10 -10.01 7.48
N ASN A 66 31.55 -11.10 6.85
CA ASN A 66 30.71 -11.99 6.02
C ASN A 66 29.76 -12.88 6.86
N ALA A 67 29.28 -12.39 7.99
CA ALA A 67 28.33 -13.09 8.85
C ALA A 67 27.05 -12.27 8.90
N MET A 68 25.92 -12.90 8.56
CA MET A 68 24.62 -12.24 8.64
C MET A 68 24.24 -12.03 10.11
N PRO A 69 23.76 -10.84 10.51
CA PRO A 69 23.27 -10.63 11.87
C PRO A 69 22.10 -11.56 12.20
N ALA A 70 21.86 -11.78 13.49
CA ALA A 70 20.79 -12.65 13.93
C ALA A 70 19.43 -12.13 13.45
N TRP A 71 18.59 -13.02 12.93
CA TRP A 71 17.27 -12.67 12.40
C TRP A 71 16.39 -11.85 13.37
N PRO A 72 16.34 -12.16 14.69
CA PRO A 72 15.59 -11.33 15.65
C PRO A 72 16.04 -9.87 15.70
N ASP A 73 17.33 -9.60 15.52
CA ASP A 73 17.86 -8.23 15.52
C ASP A 73 17.42 -7.47 14.28
N ILE A 74 17.48 -8.11 13.10
CA ILE A 74 16.98 -7.55 11.84
C ILE A 74 15.48 -7.25 11.96
N LEU A 75 14.69 -8.21 12.43
CA LEU A 75 13.24 -8.05 12.63
C LEU A 75 12.92 -6.90 13.57
N SER A 76 13.65 -6.77 14.68
CA SER A 76 13.43 -5.67 15.63
C SER A 76 13.62 -4.30 14.98
N LYS A 77 14.66 -4.14 14.16
CA LYS A 77 14.97 -2.88 13.46
C LYS A 77 13.99 -2.63 12.31
N TYR A 78 13.56 -3.67 11.61
CA TYR A 78 12.53 -3.59 10.59
C TYR A 78 11.19 -3.13 11.18
N ASN A 79 10.78 -3.67 12.33
CA ASN A 79 9.55 -3.24 13.02
C ASN A 79 9.61 -1.76 13.44
N ILE A 80 10.78 -1.29 13.90
CA ILE A 80 10.98 0.14 14.17
C ILE A 80 10.81 0.95 12.88
N LEU A 81 11.45 0.56 11.79
CA LEU A 81 11.31 1.25 10.49
C LEU A 81 9.85 1.27 10.02
N LEU A 82 9.16 0.15 10.11
CA LEU A 82 7.73 0.03 9.77
C LEU A 82 6.88 1.00 10.59
N SER A 83 7.10 1.05 11.92
CA SER A 83 6.38 1.97 12.80
C SER A 83 6.64 3.44 12.46
N GLN A 84 7.87 3.79 12.07
CA GLN A 84 8.23 5.15 11.69
C GLN A 84 7.63 5.54 10.33
N SER A 85 7.66 4.63 9.35
CA SER A 85 7.01 4.80 8.05
C SER A 85 5.50 4.99 8.21
N HIS A 86 4.85 4.20 9.06
CA HIS A 86 3.43 4.37 9.38
C HIS A 86 3.15 5.75 10.01
N ASN A 87 3.98 6.18 10.97
CA ASN A 87 3.86 7.49 11.60
C ASN A 87 4.06 8.66 10.62
N LEU A 88 4.92 8.51 9.60
CA LEU A 88 5.09 9.49 8.54
C LEU A 88 3.86 9.54 7.64
N SER A 89 3.37 8.37 7.19
CA SER A 89 2.16 8.25 6.37
C SER A 89 0.94 8.87 7.06
N MET A 90 0.73 8.57 8.33
CA MET A 90 -0.35 9.16 9.11
C MET A 90 -0.22 10.67 9.28
N SER A 91 1.00 11.23 9.34
CA SER A 91 1.17 12.68 9.37
C SER A 91 0.89 13.35 8.02
N LEU A 92 1.24 12.70 6.91
CA LEU A 92 0.89 13.16 5.57
C LEU A 92 -0.62 13.14 5.33
N LEU A 93 -1.32 12.12 5.84
CA LEU A 93 -2.77 12.01 5.77
C LEU A 93 -3.49 12.93 6.78
N ALA A 94 -3.01 13.05 8.02
CA ALA A 94 -3.64 13.88 9.03
C ALA A 94 -3.67 15.37 8.65
N ALA A 95 -2.68 15.84 7.89
CA ALA A 95 -2.69 17.20 7.33
C ALA A 95 -3.94 17.47 6.47
N HIS A 96 -4.51 16.44 5.83
CA HIS A 96 -5.78 16.50 5.11
C HIS A 96 -6.97 16.83 6.03
N ASN A 97 -6.98 16.31 7.25
CA ASN A 97 -8.13 16.41 8.18
C ASN A 97 -8.10 17.66 9.07
N THR A 98 -6.97 18.39 9.12
CA THR A 98 -6.83 19.61 9.93
C THR A 98 -7.43 20.88 9.30
N GLY A 99 -7.97 20.77 8.08
CA GLY A 99 -8.73 21.85 7.44
C GLY A 99 -10.06 22.09 8.17
N THR A 100 -10.17 23.23 8.84
CA THR A 100 -11.40 23.69 9.50
C THR A 100 -12.59 23.69 8.52
N ALA A 101 -13.78 23.35 9.05
CA ALA A 101 -15.03 22.98 8.39
C ALA A 101 -15.69 24.03 7.44
N HIS A 102 -14.93 24.88 6.75
CA HIS A 102 -15.47 25.97 5.92
C HIS A 102 -14.99 25.97 4.46
N SER A 103 -14.26 24.95 4.01
CA SER A 103 -14.07 24.72 2.58
C SER A 103 -13.57 23.30 2.34
N ALA A 104 -13.98 22.70 1.23
CA ALA A 104 -13.45 21.45 0.67
C ALA A 104 -11.97 21.60 0.25
N GLN A 105 -11.11 22.03 1.17
CA GLN A 105 -9.70 22.23 0.92
C GLN A 105 -8.96 20.94 1.21
N GLY A 106 -8.58 20.25 0.14
CA GLY A 106 -7.69 19.08 0.15
C GLY A 106 -6.35 19.33 0.81
N ASN A 107 -5.45 18.35 0.70
CA ASN A 107 -4.21 18.28 1.47
C ASN A 107 -3.42 19.60 1.37
N PRO A 108 -3.05 20.27 2.49
CA PRO A 108 -2.33 21.54 2.45
C PRO A 108 -1.00 21.43 1.70
N TYR A 109 -0.41 20.22 1.64
CA TYR A 109 0.83 19.97 0.89
C TYR A 109 0.63 20.00 -0.63
N GLU A 110 -0.55 19.68 -1.17
CA GLU A 110 -0.82 19.69 -2.62
C GLU A 110 -0.78 21.11 -3.21
N LYS A 111 -1.02 22.13 -2.39
CA LYS A 111 -1.01 23.54 -2.82
C LYS A 111 0.36 24.20 -2.72
N ILE A 112 1.35 23.50 -2.15
CA ILE A 112 2.69 24.04 -1.96
C ILE A 112 3.50 23.77 -3.22
N ALA A 113 3.89 24.85 -3.90
CA ALA A 113 4.89 24.78 -4.96
C ALA A 113 6.27 25.08 -4.38
N VAL A 114 7.24 24.20 -4.63
CA VAL A 114 8.63 24.38 -4.23
C VAL A 114 9.39 25.01 -5.39
N HIS A 115 9.92 26.21 -5.19
CA HIS A 115 10.82 26.86 -6.15
C HIS A 115 12.10 27.31 -5.44
N PRO A 116 13.26 27.27 -6.12
CA PRO A 116 14.47 27.83 -5.56
C PRO A 116 14.29 29.32 -5.25
N ARG A 117 14.83 29.76 -4.10
CA ARG A 117 14.77 31.15 -3.63
C ARG A 117 15.88 32.03 -4.21
N VAL A 118 16.94 31.41 -4.71
CA VAL A 118 18.11 32.07 -5.29
C VAL A 118 18.15 31.75 -6.78
N GLY A 119 18.47 32.75 -7.61
CA GLY A 119 18.69 32.52 -9.04
C GLY A 119 19.86 31.56 -9.23
N LEU A 120 19.59 30.41 -9.84
CA LEU A 120 20.59 29.42 -10.21
C LEU A 120 20.91 29.57 -11.69
N THR A 121 22.14 29.26 -12.08
CA THR A 121 22.48 29.09 -13.50
C THR A 121 21.83 27.81 -14.04
N ASP A 122 21.53 27.74 -15.34
CA ASP A 122 20.90 26.56 -15.96
C ASP A 122 21.69 25.27 -15.67
N ALA A 123 23.03 25.33 -15.70
CA ALA A 123 23.87 24.18 -15.40
C ALA A 123 23.78 23.72 -13.93
N GLN A 124 23.60 24.64 -12.97
CA GLN A 124 23.41 24.29 -11.55
C GLN A 124 22.00 23.76 -11.30
N LEU A 125 21.01 24.35 -11.96
CA LEU A 125 19.63 23.89 -11.91
C LEU A 125 19.55 22.43 -12.37
N ASP A 126 20.12 22.10 -13.53
CA ASP A 126 20.03 20.77 -14.14
C ASP A 126 20.81 19.68 -13.39
N ASN A 127 21.99 20.00 -12.84
CA ASN A 127 22.84 19.00 -12.20
C ASN A 127 22.57 18.82 -10.70
N GLU A 128 22.21 19.89 -9.98
CA GLU A 128 22.09 19.85 -8.52
C GLU A 128 20.63 19.77 -8.07
N LEU A 129 19.75 20.59 -8.67
CA LEU A 129 18.40 20.78 -8.14
C LEU A 129 17.36 19.90 -8.85
N VAL A 130 17.42 19.79 -10.17
CA VAL A 130 16.49 18.98 -10.98
C VAL A 130 16.45 17.53 -10.50
N PRO A 131 17.57 16.84 -10.19
CA PRO A 131 17.51 15.48 -9.68
C PRO A 131 16.81 15.36 -8.31
N LEU A 132 16.91 16.38 -7.46
CA LEU A 132 16.33 16.40 -6.11
C LEU A 132 14.84 16.76 -6.11
N LEU A 133 14.42 17.66 -7.00
CA LEU A 133 13.02 18.07 -7.15
C LEU A 133 12.23 17.14 -8.07
N ARG A 134 12.87 16.09 -8.59
CA ARG A 134 12.25 15.14 -9.49
C ARG A 134 11.24 14.28 -8.73
N ASN A 135 9.96 14.46 -9.04
CA ASN A 135 8.87 13.58 -8.57
C ASN A 135 8.79 12.27 -9.36
N ILE A 136 9.92 11.74 -9.85
CA ILE A 136 9.91 10.52 -10.63
C ILE A 136 10.09 9.36 -9.70
N GLN A 137 9.09 8.50 -9.75
CA GLN A 137 9.07 7.24 -9.07
C GLN A 137 10.23 6.34 -9.52
N THR A 138 10.73 5.53 -8.59
CA THR A 138 11.76 4.54 -8.91
C THR A 138 11.22 3.54 -9.94
N THR A 139 12.10 3.07 -10.83
CA THR A 139 11.72 2.18 -11.95
C THR A 139 11.03 0.89 -11.47
N GLU A 140 11.46 0.35 -10.33
CA GLU A 140 10.85 -0.83 -9.72
C GLU A 140 9.40 -0.58 -9.29
N VAL A 141 9.10 0.60 -8.75
CA VAL A 141 7.74 0.93 -8.33
C VAL A 141 6.86 1.20 -9.55
N LEU A 142 7.37 1.89 -10.59
CA LEU A 142 6.65 2.03 -11.86
C LEU A 142 6.28 0.68 -12.48
N ARG A 143 7.21 -0.29 -12.42
CA ARG A 143 6.97 -1.65 -12.91
C ARG A 143 5.88 -2.35 -12.09
N ALA A 144 5.97 -2.29 -10.76
CA ALA A 144 4.98 -2.86 -9.86
C ALA A 144 3.59 -2.22 -10.05
N GLU A 145 3.51 -0.89 -10.24
CA GLU A 145 2.26 -0.20 -10.56
C GLU A 145 1.67 -0.67 -11.90
N SER A 146 2.51 -0.80 -12.92
CA SER A 146 2.06 -1.27 -14.24
C SER A 146 1.53 -2.71 -14.17
N ASP A 147 2.20 -3.59 -13.42
CA ASP A 147 1.77 -4.97 -13.23
C ASP A 147 0.48 -5.08 -12.42
N THR A 148 0.33 -4.27 -11.36
CA THR A 148 -0.91 -4.23 -10.56
C THR A 148 -2.09 -3.68 -11.35
N VAL A 149 -1.90 -2.61 -12.13
CA VAL A 149 -2.93 -2.05 -13.02
C VAL A 149 -3.32 -3.05 -14.10
N ARG A 150 -2.36 -3.77 -14.68
CA ARG A 150 -2.63 -4.83 -15.67
C ARG A 150 -3.44 -5.96 -15.06
N HIS A 151 -3.03 -6.46 -13.89
CA HIS A 151 -3.75 -7.52 -13.19
C HIS A 151 -5.19 -7.10 -12.83
N LEU A 152 -5.37 -5.87 -12.34
CA LEU A 152 -6.70 -5.32 -12.07
C LEU A 152 -7.54 -5.26 -13.36
N ALA A 153 -6.97 -4.73 -14.45
CA ALA A 153 -7.65 -4.64 -15.74
C ALA A 153 -8.04 -6.01 -16.31
N GLU A 154 -7.29 -7.07 -16.05
CA GLU A 154 -7.65 -8.43 -16.46
C GLU A 154 -8.96 -8.90 -15.82
N HIS A 155 -9.20 -8.52 -14.56
CA HIS A 155 -10.39 -8.88 -13.79
C HIS A 155 -11.58 -7.90 -13.96
N MET A 156 -11.32 -6.67 -14.39
CA MET A 156 -12.37 -5.70 -14.69
C MET A 156 -13.17 -6.11 -15.94
N GLU A 157 -14.48 -5.88 -15.91
CA GLU A 157 -15.36 -6.01 -17.06
C GLU A 157 -15.07 -4.97 -18.13
N THR A 158 -14.74 -3.74 -17.72
CA THR A 158 -14.35 -2.66 -18.65
C THR A 158 -12.94 -2.83 -19.21
N LYS A 159 -12.15 -3.78 -18.68
CA LYS A 159 -10.71 -3.94 -18.96
C LYS A 159 -9.89 -2.68 -18.62
N GLY A 160 -10.38 -1.86 -17.68
CA GLY A 160 -9.71 -0.64 -17.25
C GLY A 160 -9.46 0.35 -18.38
N SER A 161 -8.36 1.11 -18.27
CA SER A 161 -7.93 2.06 -19.31
C SER A 161 -7.53 1.37 -20.63
N LEU A 162 -7.15 0.09 -20.59
CA LEU A 162 -6.79 -0.68 -21.77
C LEU A 162 -8.00 -0.96 -22.65
N GLY A 163 -9.18 -1.16 -22.05
CA GLY A 163 -10.45 -1.32 -22.77
C GLY A 163 -10.94 -0.06 -23.48
N MET A 164 -10.50 1.12 -23.06
CA MET A 164 -10.80 2.38 -23.76
C MET A 164 -9.92 2.60 -24.99
N LEU A 165 -8.66 2.18 -24.94
CA LEU A 165 -7.69 2.30 -26.04
C LEU A 165 -7.81 1.14 -27.04
N GLY A 166 -8.24 -0.03 -26.57
CA GLY A 166 -8.47 -1.21 -27.38
C GLY A 166 -9.82 -1.14 -28.10
N HIS A 167 -9.79 -1.20 -29.44
CA HIS A 167 -10.98 -1.35 -30.27
C HIS A 167 -11.60 -2.76 -30.18
N ALA A 168 -11.39 -3.51 -29.10
CA ALA A 168 -12.00 -4.82 -28.92
C ALA A 168 -13.49 -4.59 -28.67
N PRO A 169 -14.35 -4.81 -29.68
CA PRO A 169 -15.78 -4.59 -29.49
C PRO A 169 -16.24 -5.67 -28.52
N ARG A 170 -16.77 -5.26 -27.35
CA ARG A 170 -17.65 -6.16 -26.61
C ARG A 170 -18.72 -6.61 -27.60
N THR A 171 -19.02 -7.90 -27.63
CA THR A 171 -20.05 -8.48 -28.51
C THR A 171 -21.38 -7.75 -28.32
N GLY A 172 -21.65 -6.73 -29.14
CA GLY A 172 -22.88 -5.94 -29.16
C GLY A 172 -22.96 -4.68 -28.26
N GLY A 173 -21.87 -4.20 -27.65
CA GLY A 173 -21.89 -3.08 -26.68
C GLY A 173 -21.17 -1.81 -27.13
N ARG A 174 -21.56 -0.65 -26.54
CA ARG A 174 -20.80 0.61 -26.62
C ARG A 174 -19.41 0.41 -25.99
N PRO A 175 -18.33 1.02 -26.51
CA PRO A 175 -17.04 1.02 -25.83
C PRO A 175 -17.19 1.63 -24.42
N PRO A 176 -16.47 1.11 -23.41
CA PRO A 176 -16.55 1.62 -22.05
C PRO A 176 -16.04 3.07 -22.01
N ASP A 177 -16.79 3.96 -21.36
CA ASP A 177 -16.33 5.33 -21.12
C ASP A 177 -15.43 5.38 -19.87
N TYR A 178 -14.65 6.46 -19.72
CA TYR A 178 -13.83 6.70 -18.53
C TYR A 178 -14.64 6.70 -17.24
N GLU A 179 -15.85 7.27 -17.29
CA GLU A 179 -16.79 7.27 -16.17
C GLU A 179 -17.27 5.86 -15.79
N ASP A 180 -17.35 4.93 -16.73
CA ASP A 180 -17.74 3.54 -16.44
C ASP A 180 -16.60 2.80 -15.74
N VAL A 181 -15.35 3.01 -16.18
CA VAL A 181 -14.15 2.47 -15.52
C VAL A 181 -14.03 3.00 -14.08
N LEU A 182 -14.22 4.31 -13.88
CA LEU A 182 -14.17 4.91 -12.54
C LEU A 182 -15.27 4.37 -11.63
N ARG A 183 -16.48 4.20 -12.16
CA ARG A 183 -17.61 3.62 -11.40
C ARG A 183 -17.34 2.19 -10.99
N GLU A 184 -16.83 1.37 -11.91
CA GLU A 184 -16.43 -0.02 -11.62
C GLU A 184 -15.33 -0.06 -10.56
N CYS A 185 -14.29 0.77 -10.66
CA CYS A 185 -13.24 0.89 -9.64
C CYS A 185 -13.79 1.29 -8.26
N ALA A 186 -14.77 2.20 -8.22
CA ALA A 186 -15.42 2.62 -6.98
C ALA A 186 -16.25 1.48 -6.36
N GLN A 187 -16.97 0.72 -7.20
CA GLN A 187 -17.72 -0.46 -6.77
C GLN A 187 -16.79 -1.55 -6.22
N ILE A 188 -15.74 -1.93 -6.96
CA ILE A 188 -14.76 -2.94 -6.54
C ILE A 188 -14.16 -2.56 -5.17
N ARG A 189 -13.83 -1.28 -4.98
CA ARG A 189 -13.34 -0.76 -3.70
C ARG A 189 -14.36 -0.95 -2.59
N ALA A 190 -15.60 -0.53 -2.79
CA ALA A 190 -16.65 -0.63 -1.77
C ALA A 190 -16.92 -2.09 -1.35
N GLU A 191 -17.04 -3.00 -2.32
CA GLU A 191 -17.22 -4.42 -2.05
C GLU A 191 -16.01 -5.04 -1.33
N HIS A 192 -14.79 -4.65 -1.73
CA HIS A 192 -13.57 -5.10 -1.05
C HIS A 192 -13.53 -4.62 0.40
N ASP A 193 -13.78 -3.33 0.63
CA ASP A 193 -13.78 -2.74 1.97
C ASP A 193 -14.85 -3.38 2.86
N GLU A 194 -16.03 -3.68 2.32
CA GLU A 194 -17.08 -4.42 3.04
C GLU A 194 -16.63 -5.85 3.41
N ARG A 195 -15.96 -6.56 2.49
CA ARG A 195 -15.39 -7.90 2.80
C ARG A 195 -14.34 -7.81 3.89
N VAL A 196 -13.47 -6.80 3.86
CA VAL A 196 -12.45 -6.56 4.90
C VAL A 196 -13.10 -6.24 6.24
N ASP A 197 -14.15 -5.42 6.26
CA ASP A 197 -14.89 -5.07 7.48
C ASP A 197 -15.60 -6.28 8.09
N ARG A 198 -16.22 -7.14 7.25
CA ARG A 198 -16.80 -8.42 7.71
C ARG A 198 -15.72 -9.33 8.30
N ALA A 199 -14.61 -9.52 7.60
CA ALA A 199 -13.51 -10.36 8.07
C ALA A 199 -12.91 -9.82 9.38
N THR A 200 -12.74 -8.50 9.49
CA THR A 200 -12.20 -7.87 10.71
C THR A 200 -13.14 -8.08 11.90
N ARG A 201 -14.47 -7.91 11.71
CA ARG A 201 -15.47 -8.21 12.73
C ARG A 201 -15.44 -9.68 13.15
N ALA A 202 -15.37 -10.61 12.19
CA ALA A 202 -15.27 -12.04 12.50
C ALA A 202 -14.02 -12.37 13.34
N VAL A 203 -12.86 -11.80 12.99
CA VAL A 203 -11.62 -11.99 13.75
C VAL A 203 -11.73 -11.39 15.15
N MET A 204 -12.40 -10.25 15.32
CA MET A 204 -12.65 -9.66 16.64
C MET A 204 -13.55 -10.55 17.50
N LEU A 205 -14.64 -11.10 16.93
CA LEU A 205 -15.52 -12.04 17.62
C LEU A 205 -14.76 -13.29 18.05
N LEU A 206 -13.94 -13.87 17.18
CA LEU A 206 -13.10 -15.03 17.51
C LEU A 206 -12.10 -14.72 18.62
N ARG A 207 -11.44 -13.57 18.56
CA ARG A 207 -10.50 -13.11 19.60
C ARG A 207 -11.19 -12.99 20.96
N ASP A 208 -12.43 -12.54 20.99
CA ASP A 208 -13.18 -12.32 22.23
C ASP A 208 -13.84 -13.62 22.74
N LYS A 209 -14.24 -14.54 21.84
CA LYS A 209 -14.80 -15.86 22.16
C LYS A 209 -13.78 -16.80 22.79
N TYR A 210 -12.52 -16.76 22.33
CA TYR A 210 -11.46 -17.64 22.84
C TYR A 210 -10.48 -16.87 23.74
N ASP A 211 -10.34 -17.30 24.99
CA ASP A 211 -9.26 -16.82 25.85
C ASP A 211 -7.91 -17.39 25.37
N TRP A 212 -7.32 -16.70 24.41
CA TRP A 212 -6.04 -17.05 23.80
C TRP A 212 -4.85 -16.95 24.77
N LYS A 213 -5.05 -16.38 25.97
CA LYS A 213 -4.06 -16.36 27.07
C LYS A 213 -4.27 -17.48 28.07
N ALA A 214 -5.48 -18.00 28.20
CA ALA A 214 -5.72 -19.32 28.76
C ALA A 214 -5.13 -20.33 27.78
N ARG A 215 -3.82 -20.52 27.89
CA ARG A 215 -3.08 -21.59 27.24
C ARG A 215 -3.98 -22.82 27.23
N VAL A 216 -4.35 -23.29 26.04
CA VAL A 216 -4.14 -24.68 25.62
C VAL A 216 -4.04 -25.60 26.84
N ALA A 217 -5.11 -25.66 27.66
CA ALA A 217 -5.36 -26.72 28.59
C ALA A 217 -6.00 -27.79 27.72
N VAL A 218 -5.18 -28.24 26.78
CA VAL A 218 -5.50 -29.33 25.89
C VAL A 218 -5.47 -30.53 26.82
N GLU A 219 -6.63 -30.84 27.38
CA GLU A 219 -7.06 -32.20 27.68
C GLU A 219 -7.32 -32.97 26.36
N GLN A 220 -6.56 -32.70 25.31
CA GLN A 220 -6.37 -33.67 24.24
C GLN A 220 -5.13 -34.43 24.67
N GLU A 221 -5.39 -35.53 25.37
CA GLU A 221 -4.45 -36.63 25.57
C GLU A 221 -3.55 -36.73 24.33
N GLU A 222 -2.24 -36.55 24.52
CA GLU A 222 -1.25 -36.79 23.46
C GLU A 222 -1.60 -38.13 22.81
N PRO A 223 -1.86 -38.21 21.49
CA PRO A 223 -1.89 -39.50 20.83
C PRO A 223 -0.55 -40.14 21.16
N GLU A 224 -0.58 -41.27 21.89
CA GLU A 224 0.59 -42.00 22.36
C GLU A 224 1.72 -41.89 21.34
N GLU A 225 2.87 -41.39 21.77
CA GLU A 225 4.06 -41.25 20.94
C GLU A 225 4.23 -42.55 20.13
N LEU A 226 3.99 -42.47 18.82
CA LEU A 226 4.25 -43.57 17.91
C LEU A 226 5.77 -43.76 17.95
N ASP A 227 6.20 -44.70 18.79
CA ASP A 227 7.58 -45.11 19.04
C ASP A 227 8.16 -45.68 17.73
N TRP A 228 8.48 -44.79 16.79
CA TRP A 228 8.99 -45.17 15.48
C TRP A 228 10.47 -45.51 15.64
N ASN A 229 10.73 -46.70 16.17
CA ASN A 229 12.06 -47.21 16.42
C ASN A 229 12.62 -47.83 15.12
N PRO A 230 13.61 -47.23 14.43
CA PRO A 230 14.09 -47.70 13.12
C PRO A 230 14.97 -48.97 13.19
N GLY A 231 14.90 -49.74 14.29
CA GLY A 231 15.95 -50.70 14.65
C GLY A 231 15.50 -52.04 15.22
N LEU A 232 14.21 -52.41 15.16
CA LEU A 232 13.75 -53.70 15.66
C LEU A 232 13.46 -54.67 14.50
N PRO A 233 14.21 -55.78 14.36
CA PRO A 233 13.85 -56.85 13.45
C PRO A 233 12.59 -57.56 13.94
N ASP A 234 11.63 -57.68 13.03
CA ASP A 234 10.45 -58.54 13.07
C ASP A 234 10.77 -59.92 13.67
N ASN A 235 10.18 -60.22 14.84
CA ASN A 235 10.13 -61.59 15.34
C ASN A 235 8.98 -61.79 16.35
N GLY A 236 7.80 -62.10 15.81
CA GLY A 236 6.86 -63.15 16.26
C GLY A 236 6.40 -63.23 17.73
N GLY A 237 5.08 -63.14 17.94
CA GLY A 237 4.38 -63.83 19.04
C GLY A 237 3.26 -63.05 19.73
N ALA A 238 2.00 -63.37 19.41
CA ALA A 238 0.75 -62.91 20.03
C ALA A 238 0.48 -63.54 21.43
N PRO A 239 -0.70 -63.43 22.11
CA PRO A 239 -1.79 -62.42 22.16
C PRO A 239 -2.29 -62.08 23.62
N GLU A 240 -3.33 -61.24 23.71
CA GLU A 240 -4.39 -61.11 24.75
C GLU A 240 -4.19 -60.29 26.06
N SER A 241 -5.04 -59.25 26.21
CA SER A 241 -5.94 -58.91 27.36
C SER A 241 -6.29 -57.41 27.23
N SER A 242 -7.44 -56.83 27.55
CA SER A 242 -8.73 -57.28 28.07
C SER A 242 -9.65 -56.05 28.01
N VAL A 243 -10.88 -56.24 27.57
CA VAL A 243 -12.01 -55.30 27.61
C VAL A 243 -12.34 -54.91 29.05
N ASP A 244 -12.54 -53.62 29.33
CA ASP A 244 -13.47 -53.19 30.38
C ASP A 244 -14.20 -51.89 29.99
N SER A 245 -15.47 -51.82 30.39
CA SER A 245 -16.52 -50.93 29.91
C SER A 245 -16.89 -49.84 30.93
N ALA A 246 -17.52 -48.78 30.38
CA ALA A 246 -18.45 -47.85 31.02
C ALA A 246 -17.86 -46.79 31.99
N ASP A 247 -18.02 -45.50 31.66
CA ASP A 247 -19.22 -44.72 32.00
C ASP A 247 -19.09 -43.31 31.40
N THR A 248 -20.03 -42.87 30.56
CA THR A 248 -20.07 -41.50 30.03
C THR A 248 -21.41 -40.87 30.42
N PRO A 249 -21.46 -39.96 31.41
CA PRO A 249 -22.70 -39.29 31.76
C PRO A 249 -23.00 -38.20 30.73
N SER A 250 -24.07 -38.42 29.97
CA SER A 250 -24.76 -37.41 29.17
C SER A 250 -25.29 -36.29 30.07
N GLY A 251 -25.00 -35.03 29.72
CA GLY A 251 -25.60 -33.89 30.41
C GLY A 251 -24.90 -32.56 30.19
N ARG A 252 -24.69 -32.14 28.95
CA ARG A 252 -24.36 -30.75 28.64
C ARG A 252 -25.29 -30.26 27.54
N GLN A 253 -26.45 -29.74 27.94
CA GLN A 253 -27.31 -28.95 27.05
C GLN A 253 -26.54 -27.67 26.74
N SER A 254 -25.96 -27.61 25.54
CA SER A 254 -25.27 -26.46 25.00
C SER A 254 -26.29 -25.44 24.50
N ASN A 255 -26.24 -24.24 25.06
CA ASN A 255 -26.98 -23.06 24.62
C ASN A 255 -26.25 -22.39 23.44
N ASP A 256 -25.75 -23.18 22.48
CA ASP A 256 -24.84 -22.77 21.39
C ASP A 256 -25.59 -22.37 20.11
N SER A 257 -26.93 -22.52 20.10
CA SER A 257 -27.73 -22.42 18.89
C SER A 257 -28.06 -20.98 18.46
N GLU A 258 -28.05 -20.00 19.37
CA GLU A 258 -28.30 -18.59 19.03
C GLU A 258 -26.99 -17.85 18.67
N GLU A 259 -25.84 -18.35 19.11
CA GLU A 259 -24.53 -17.73 18.82
C GLU A 259 -23.92 -18.23 17.50
N GLU A 260 -24.35 -19.40 16.99
CA GLU A 260 -23.94 -19.92 15.68
C GLU A 260 -24.63 -19.15 14.53
N GLU A 261 -25.88 -18.72 14.72
CA GLU A 261 -26.61 -17.89 13.74
C GLU A 261 -25.96 -16.50 13.53
N GLU A 262 -25.41 -15.87 14.58
CA GLU A 262 -24.69 -14.59 14.45
C GLU A 262 -23.35 -14.77 13.69
N LEU A 263 -22.68 -15.91 13.89
CA LEU A 263 -21.44 -16.23 13.17
C LEU A 263 -21.70 -16.58 11.70
N GLU A 264 -22.82 -17.24 11.39
CA GLU A 264 -23.24 -17.55 10.02
C GLU A 264 -23.63 -16.29 9.25
N GLU A 265 -24.31 -15.33 9.91
CA GLU A 265 -24.63 -14.02 9.32
C GLU A 265 -23.36 -13.20 8.99
N VAL A 266 -22.33 -13.27 9.84
CA VAL A 266 -21.07 -12.53 9.63
C VAL A 266 -20.17 -13.21 8.58
N LEU A 267 -20.09 -14.55 8.58
CA LEU A 267 -19.27 -15.30 7.64
C LEU A 267 -19.88 -15.33 6.23
N GLY A 268 -21.19 -15.19 6.13
CA GLY A 268 -21.93 -15.21 4.87
C GLY A 268 -21.90 -16.60 4.24
N ASN A 269 -23.06 -17.07 3.79
CA ASN A 269 -23.20 -18.33 3.07
C ASN A 269 -22.19 -18.35 1.92
N GLY A 270 -21.32 -19.38 1.90
CA GLY A 270 -20.10 -19.48 1.07
C GLY A 270 -20.29 -19.57 -0.45
N GLU A 271 -21.27 -18.86 -1.02
CA GLU A 271 -21.67 -18.93 -2.44
C GLU A 271 -20.72 -18.18 -3.39
N HIS A 272 -19.68 -17.50 -2.89
CA HIS A 272 -18.74 -16.73 -3.71
C HIS A 272 -17.27 -17.11 -3.51
N THR A 273 -16.98 -18.41 -3.33
CA THR A 273 -15.62 -18.91 -3.52
C THR A 273 -15.43 -19.15 -5.03
N PRO A 274 -14.54 -18.43 -5.74
CA PRO A 274 -14.28 -18.72 -7.15
C PRO A 274 -13.69 -20.14 -7.24
N GLU A 275 -14.41 -20.99 -7.96
CA GLU A 275 -14.10 -22.40 -8.19
C GLU A 275 -12.64 -22.53 -8.66
N GLY A 276 -11.82 -23.16 -7.83
CA GLY A 276 -10.43 -23.44 -8.12
C GLY A 276 -10.32 -24.27 -9.40
N SER A 277 -9.62 -23.71 -10.37
CA SER A 277 -9.20 -24.33 -11.63
C SER A 277 -9.07 -25.85 -11.53
N GLN A 278 -9.97 -26.55 -12.22
CA GLN A 278 -9.90 -27.99 -12.44
C GLN A 278 -8.53 -28.36 -13.02
N GLY A 279 -7.97 -29.45 -12.50
CA GLY A 279 -6.60 -29.90 -12.72
C GLY A 279 -6.24 -30.17 -14.19
N LEU A 280 -4.97 -29.93 -14.51
CA LEU A 280 -4.36 -30.36 -15.76
C LEU A 280 -4.47 -31.90 -15.92
N PRO A 281 -4.83 -32.42 -17.10
CA PRO A 281 -4.72 -33.83 -17.40
C PRO A 281 -3.24 -34.23 -17.54
N THR A 282 -2.81 -35.19 -16.73
CA THR A 282 -1.48 -35.81 -16.82
C THR A 282 -1.40 -36.64 -18.11
N PRO A 283 -0.38 -36.46 -18.97
CA PRO A 283 -0.20 -37.29 -20.14
C PRO A 283 0.30 -38.68 -19.74
N MET A 284 -0.48 -39.72 -20.05
CA MET A 284 -0.05 -41.11 -20.00
C MET A 284 1.07 -41.33 -21.02
N ALA A 285 2.22 -41.81 -20.54
CA ALA A 285 3.29 -42.31 -21.39
C ALA A 285 2.98 -43.76 -21.77
N ASP A 286 2.76 -44.01 -23.05
CA ASP A 286 2.78 -45.35 -23.62
C ASP A 286 4.23 -45.86 -23.65
N GLY A 287 4.43 -47.03 -23.02
CA GLY A 287 5.60 -47.89 -23.14
C GLY A 287 5.15 -49.33 -23.20
#